data_AF-A0A8H6M4B1-F1
#
_entry.id   AF-A0A8H6M4B1-F1
#
_cell.length_a   1.000
_cell.length_b   1.000
_cell.length_c   1.000
_cell.angle_alpha   90.00
_cell.angle_beta   90.00
_cell.angle_gamma   90.00
#
_symmetry.space_group_name_H-M   'P 1'
#
loop_
_entity.id
_entity.type
_entity.pdbx_description
1 polymer ?
#
loop_
_entity_poly.entity_id
_entity_poly.type
_entity_poly.pdbx_seq_one_letter_code
_entity_poly.pdbx_strand_id
1 'polypeptide(L)'
;MGSAARYGSVLEAGANGLPVLVINGGADKFVDGDKIIYGLLDGNFKDVTLYTVKDGSHGFFYEEGDEFNGEAARFAQRVFASKE
;
A
#
# COMPACT_ATOMS: atom_id res chain seq x y z
N MET A 1 -27.43 20.56 8.80
CA MET A 1 -26.06 20.46 8.26
C MET A 1 -25.40 19.27 8.93
N GLY A 2 -25.17 18.16 8.24
CA GLY A 2 -24.59 16.97 8.86
C GLY A 2 -24.13 15.96 7.81
N SER A 3 -23.04 15.27 8.13
CA SER A 3 -22.34 14.24 7.34
C SER A 3 -21.22 14.71 6.40
N ALA A 4 -20.20 15.37 6.95
CA ALA A 4 -18.85 15.37 6.40
C ALA A 4 -17.90 14.67 7.40
N ALA A 5 -17.97 13.35 7.48
CA ALA A 5 -17.08 12.57 8.34
C ALA A 5 -16.87 11.16 7.77
N ARG A 6 -16.24 11.02 6.60
CA ARG A 6 -15.81 9.69 6.11
C ARG A 6 -14.46 9.62 5.36
N TYR A 7 -13.72 10.72 5.22
CA TYR A 7 -12.33 10.69 4.71
C TYR A 7 -11.27 11.17 5.71
N GLY A 8 -11.68 11.59 6.91
CA GLY A 8 -10.75 11.94 7.99
C GLY A 8 -10.08 10.74 8.67
N SER A 9 -10.32 9.49 8.26
CA SER A 9 -9.84 8.32 9.04
C SER A 9 -8.56 7.66 8.52
N VAL A 10 -8.25 7.73 7.21
CA VAL A 10 -7.09 7.02 6.61
C VAL A 10 -6.05 7.99 6.08
N LEU A 11 -6.46 9.02 5.33
CA LEU A 11 -5.53 10.03 4.82
C LEU A 11 -4.91 10.84 5.96
N GLU A 12 -5.70 11.19 6.99
CA GLU A 12 -5.17 11.84 8.19
C GLU A 12 -4.21 10.92 8.95
N ALA A 13 -4.53 9.63 9.07
CA ALA A 13 -3.63 8.67 9.72
C ALA A 13 -2.32 8.52 8.93
N GLY A 14 -2.39 8.44 7.60
CA GLY A 14 -1.23 8.43 6.69
C GLY A 14 -0.37 9.68 6.83
N ALA A 15 -1.01 10.85 6.86
CA ALA A 15 -0.34 12.13 7.09
C ALA A 15 0.26 12.24 8.50
N ASN A 16 -0.27 11.49 9.47
CA ASN A 16 0.26 11.37 10.82
C ASN A 16 1.28 10.23 10.98
N GLY A 17 1.71 9.59 9.89
CA GLY A 17 2.79 8.60 9.91
C GLY A 17 2.33 7.16 10.11
N LEU A 18 1.06 6.85 9.85
CA LEU A 18 0.62 5.46 9.72
C LEU A 18 1.46 4.78 8.63
N PRO A 19 2.19 3.69 8.96
CA PRO A 19 2.93 2.94 7.97
C PRO A 19 1.99 2.28 6.97
N VAL A 20 2.23 2.46 5.67
CA VAL A 20 1.43 1.84 4.60
C VAL A 20 2.31 1.03 3.66
N LEU A 21 1.85 -0.17 3.34
CA LEU A 21 2.40 -0.99 2.27
C LEU A 21 1.45 -0.94 1.08
N VAL A 22 2.00 -0.68 -0.10
CA VAL A 22 1.29 -0.88 -1.37
C VAL A 22 2.04 -1.91 -2.19
N ILE A 23 1.33 -2.97 -2.53
CA ILE A 23 1.81 -4.01 -3.44
C ILE A 23 0.95 -3.99 -4.68
N ASN A 24 1.54 -3.89 -5.87
CA ASN A 24 0.82 -3.90 -7.13
C ASN A 24 1.42 -4.88 -8.14
N GLY A 25 0.60 -5.38 -9.06
CA GLY A 25 1.05 -6.14 -10.21
C GLY A 25 1.57 -5.22 -11.31
N GLY A 26 2.77 -5.48 -11.81
CA GLY A 26 3.39 -4.73 -12.91
C GLY A 26 2.77 -5.02 -14.28
N ALA A 27 2.03 -6.12 -14.40
CA ALA A 27 1.27 -6.51 -15.59
C ALA A 27 -0.25 -6.38 -15.41
N ASP A 28 -0.70 -5.69 -14.34
CA ASP A 28 -2.13 -5.44 -14.11
C ASP A 28 -2.72 -4.56 -15.24
N LYS A 29 -3.85 -5.00 -15.79
CA LYS A 29 -4.58 -4.32 -16.87
C LYS A 29 -5.79 -3.52 -16.40
N PHE A 30 -6.15 -3.67 -15.12
CA PHE A 30 -7.32 -3.04 -14.49
C PHE A 30 -6.91 -1.86 -13.61
N VAL A 31 -5.74 -1.95 -12.97
CA VAL A 31 -5.23 -0.91 -12.07
C VAL A 31 -3.86 -0.44 -12.53
N ASP A 32 -3.74 0.88 -12.70
CA ASP A 32 -2.49 1.54 -13.04
C ASP A 32 -1.72 1.88 -11.76
N GLY A 33 -0.67 1.09 -11.48
CA GLY A 33 0.13 1.21 -10.26
C GLY A 33 0.77 2.59 -10.09
N ASP A 34 1.24 3.19 -11.19
CA ASP A 34 1.85 4.53 -11.15
C ASP A 34 0.83 5.59 -10.74
N LYS A 35 -0.41 5.50 -11.21
CA LYS A 35 -1.48 6.42 -10.79
C LYS A 35 -1.83 6.29 -9.31
N ILE A 36 -1.73 5.10 -8.73
CA ILE A 36 -1.91 4.94 -7.28
C ILE A 36 -0.75 5.61 -6.53
N ILE A 37 0.48 5.36 -6.96
CA ILE A 37 1.68 5.89 -6.33
C ILE A 37 1.69 7.42 -6.37
N TYR A 38 1.52 8.02 -7.55
CA TYR A 38 1.57 9.48 -7.71
C TYR A 38 0.26 10.20 -7.35
N GLY A 39 -0.89 9.54 -7.49
CA GLY A 39 -2.19 10.18 -7.30
C GLY A 39 -2.77 10.09 -5.89
N LEU A 40 -2.44 9.03 -5.14
CA LEU A 40 -2.99 8.80 -3.81
C LEU A 40 -1.95 8.90 -2.70
N LEU A 41 -0.74 8.38 -2.93
CA LEU A 41 0.26 8.24 -1.87
C LEU A 41 1.13 9.49 -1.73
N ASP A 42 1.53 10.08 -2.86
CA ASP A 42 2.34 11.30 -2.88
C ASP A 42 1.62 12.46 -2.18
N GLY A 43 2.28 13.04 -1.17
CA GLY A 43 1.76 14.14 -0.34
C GLY A 43 0.75 13.74 0.76
N ASN A 44 0.14 12.56 0.73
CA ASN A 44 -0.87 12.15 1.72
C ASN A 44 -0.35 11.17 2.78
N PHE A 45 0.75 10.45 2.51
CA PHE A 45 1.30 9.45 3.42
C PHE A 45 2.79 9.69 3.65
N LYS A 46 3.22 9.70 4.93
CA LYS A 46 4.63 9.97 5.29
C LYS A 46 5.52 8.73 5.35
N ASP A 47 4.93 7.56 5.60
CA ASP A 47 5.65 6.29 5.68
C ASP A 47 5.00 5.28 4.73
N VAL A 48 5.57 5.19 3.52
CA VAL A 48 5.08 4.33 2.45
C VAL A 48 6.17 3.36 2.03
N THR A 49 5.83 2.09 1.96
CA THR A 49 6.61 1.04 1.30
C THR A 49 5.88 0.65 0.02
N LEU A 50 6.59 0.63 -1.10
CA LEU A 50 6.06 0.26 -2.41
C LEU A 50 6.75 -1.01 -2.90
N TYR A 51 5.97 -1.94 -3.42
CA TYR A 51 6.50 -3.13 -4.06
C TYR A 51 5.68 -3.47 -5.31
N THR A 52 6.37 -3.63 -6.44
CA THR A 52 5.75 -4.08 -7.68
C THR A 52 6.14 -5.52 -7.95
N VAL A 53 5.17 -6.41 -7.96
CA VAL A 53 5.34 -7.78 -8.50
C VAL A 53 5.46 -7.64 -10.00
N LYS A 54 6.69 -7.70 -10.52
CA LYS A 54 7.04 -7.24 -11.87
C LYS A 54 6.12 -7.79 -12.97
N ASP A 55 5.86 -9.09 -12.93
CA ASP A 55 5.02 -9.78 -13.92
C ASP A 55 3.61 -10.11 -13.38
N GLY A 56 3.27 -9.56 -12.21
CA GLY A 56 2.01 -9.84 -11.50
C GLY A 56 0.80 -9.26 -12.22
N SER A 57 -0.26 -10.07 -12.35
CA SER A 57 -1.56 -9.65 -12.87
C SER A 57 -2.38 -8.87 -11.82
N HIS A 58 -3.67 -8.64 -12.08
CA HIS A 58 -4.59 -8.13 -11.06
C HIS A 58 -4.79 -9.10 -9.89
N GLY A 59 -4.69 -10.41 -10.16
CA GLY A 59 -4.83 -11.48 -9.20
C GLY A 59 -3.50 -11.97 -8.63
N PHE A 60 -2.42 -11.18 -8.73
CA PHE A 60 -1.05 -11.60 -8.39
C PHE A 60 -0.89 -12.19 -7.00
N PHE A 61 -1.74 -11.84 -6.04
CA PHE A 61 -1.72 -12.39 -4.68
C PHE A 61 -2.19 -13.86 -4.60
N TYR A 62 -2.87 -14.38 -5.63
CA TYR A 62 -3.15 -15.81 -5.79
C TYR A 62 -2.08 -16.53 -6.61
N GLU A 63 -1.51 -15.85 -7.61
CA GLU A 63 -0.59 -16.42 -8.59
C GLU A 63 0.85 -16.47 -8.06
N GLU A 64 1.28 -15.37 -7.45
CA GLU A 64 2.61 -15.13 -6.88
C GLU A 64 2.54 -15.00 -5.35
N GLY A 65 1.77 -15.91 -4.73
CA GLY A 65 1.42 -15.85 -3.31
C GLY A 65 2.63 -15.82 -2.37
N ASP A 66 3.71 -16.52 -2.70
CA ASP A 66 4.94 -16.51 -1.89
C ASP A 66 5.63 -15.13 -1.90
N GLU A 67 5.66 -14.47 -3.07
CA GLU A 67 6.22 -13.12 -3.20
C GLU A 67 5.36 -12.09 -2.46
N PHE A 68 4.04 -12.15 -2.64
CA PHE A 68 3.09 -11.29 -1.92
C PHE A 68 3.21 -11.46 -0.40
N ASN A 69 3.18 -12.71 0.09
CA ASN A 69 3.27 -13.02 1.51
C ASN A 69 4.64 -12.64 2.08
N GLY A 70 5.72 -12.84 1.30
CA GLY A 70 7.07 -12.46 1.68
C GLY A 70 7.19 -10.95 1.93
N GLU A 71 6.69 -10.13 1.02
CA GLU A 71 6.72 -8.68 1.17
C GLU A 71 5.81 -8.17 2.29
N ALA A 72 4.61 -8.76 2.44
CA ALA A 72 3.74 -8.46 3.57
C ALA A 72 4.41 -8.79 4.92
N ALA A 73 5.13 -9.91 5.01
CA ALA A 73 5.86 -10.32 6.21
C ALA A 73 7.04 -9.39 6.50
N ARG A 74 7.84 -9.01 5.48
CA ARG A 74 8.94 -8.04 5.63
C ARG A 74 8.43 -6.70 6.14
N PHE A 75 7.31 -6.22 5.60
CA PHE A 75 6.70 -4.98 6.07
C PHE A 75 6.19 -5.09 7.52
N ALA A 76 5.54 -6.19 7.88
CA ALA A 76 5.12 -6.42 9.26
C ALA A 76 6.32 -6.42 10.21
N GLN A 77 7.42 -7.09 9.84
CA GLN A 77 8.67 -7.05 10.60
C GLN A 77 9.18 -5.62 10.76
N ARG A 78 9.25 -4.82 9.68
CA ARG A 78 9.65 -3.41 9.74
C ARG A 78 8.82 -2.60 10.75
N VAL A 79 7.50 -2.76 10.71
CA VAL A 79 6.57 -1.97 11.53
C VAL A 79 6.58 -2.41 13.00
N PHE A 80 6.69 -3.71 13.28
CA PHE A 80 6.54 -4.25 14.63
C PHE A 80 7.86 -4.57 15.34
N ALA A 81 8.95 -4.83 14.61
CA ALA A 81 10.27 -5.03 15.21
C ALA A 81 10.90 -3.73 15.74
N SER A 82 10.36 -2.57 15.35
CA SER A 82 10.82 -1.24 15.80
C SER A 82 10.20 -0.79 17.13
N LYS A 83 9.49 -1.66 17.87
CA LYS A 83 8.81 -1.35 19.14
C LYS A 83 9.54 -1.88 20.39
N GLU A 84 10.86 -1.81 20.40
CA GLU A 84 11.67 -1.99 21.62
C GLU A 84 12.10 -0.63 22.22
#